data_AF-A0A932ECN1-F1
#
_entry.id   AF-A0A932ECN1-F1
#
_cell.length_a   1.000
_cell.length_b   1.000
_cell.length_c   1.000
_cell.angle_alpha   90.00
_cell.angle_beta   90.00
_cell.angle_gamma   90.00
#
_symmetry.space_group_name_H-M   'P 1'
#
loop_
_entity.id
_entity.type
_entity.pdbx_description
1 polymer ?
#
loop_
_entity_poly.entity_id
_entity_poly.type
_entity_poly.pdbx_seq_one_letter_code
_entity_poly.pdbx_strand_id
1 'polypeptide(L)'
;MLQKIIQVGNSYAITIPKSIIDAYGVAKEKFVNLYEEPKNKRVVISFLTEDSTDEIIDPEVYMVAKKLLKRYLPAFKELARK
;
A
#
# COMPACT_ATOMS: atom_id res chain seq x y z
N MET A 1 -2.10 21.10 1.70
CA MET A 1 -2.67 21.49 3.01
C MET A 1 -1.53 21.62 4.01
N LEU A 2 -1.47 22.70 4.78
CA LEU A 2 -0.48 22.89 5.83
C LEU A 2 -1.11 22.53 7.18
N GLN A 3 -0.39 21.79 8.01
CA GLN A 3 -0.79 21.45 9.38
C GLN A 3 0.31 21.89 10.34
N LYS A 4 -0.08 22.36 11.52
CA LYS A 4 0.86 22.81 12.55
C LYS A 4 1.31 21.62 13.40
N ILE A 5 2.60 21.58 13.72
CA ILE A 5 3.13 20.67 14.74
C ILE A 5 2.84 21.27 16.11
N ILE A 6 2.21 20.50 16.98
CA ILE A 6 1.90 20.89 18.36
C ILE A 6 2.71 20.04 19.35
N GLN A 7 3.09 20.62 20.48
CA GLN A 7 3.75 19.89 21.55
C GLN A 7 2.71 19.26 22.47
N VAL A 8 2.88 17.97 22.77
CA VAL A 8 2.05 17.18 23.69
C VAL A 8 2.99 16.51 24.69
N GLY A 9 3.12 17.11 25.88
CA GLY A 9 4.09 16.68 26.88
C GLY A 9 5.53 16.76 26.36
N ASN A 10 6.22 15.62 26.34
CA ASN A 10 7.59 15.49 25.80
C ASN A 10 7.62 15.03 24.32
N SER A 11 6.50 15.12 23.62
CA SER A 11 6.37 14.65 22.24
C SER A 11 5.74 15.72 21.35
N TYR A 12 5.79 15.50 20.05
CA TYR A 12 5.18 16.36 19.04
C TYR A 12 4.09 15.61 18.29
N ALA A 13 3.00 16.29 17.97
CA ALA A 13 1.86 15.73 17.26
C ALA A 13 1.47 16.61 16.07
N ILE A 14 0.91 15.97 15.04
CA ILE A 14 0.25 16.61 13.90
C ILE A 14 -1.19 16.12 13.86
N THR A 15 -2.12 17.03 13.60
CA THR A 15 -3.53 16.68 13.41
C THR A 15 -3.75 16.24 11.97
N ILE A 16 -4.24 15.01 11.80
CA ILE A 16 -4.66 14.49 10.49
C ILE A 16 -6.16 14.81 10.33
N PRO A 17 -6.57 15.56 9.30
CA PRO A 17 -7.98 15.85 9.08
C PRO A 17 -8.80 14.59 8.86
N LYS A 18 -10.06 14.65 9.30
CA LYS A 18 -11.00 13.55 9.17
C LYS A 18 -11.19 13.09 7.71
N SER A 19 -11.16 14.01 6.75
CA SER A 19 -11.27 13.69 5.32
C SER A 19 -10.19 12.74 4.82
N ILE A 20 -8.98 12.79 5.38
CA ILE A 20 -7.89 11.86 5.05
C ILE A 20 -8.22 10.49 5.65
N ILE A 21 -8.58 10.45 6.94
CA ILE A 21 -8.95 9.20 7.62
C ILE A 21 -10.10 8.48 6.91
N ASP A 22 -11.15 9.22 6.53
CA ASP A 22 -12.31 8.69 5.82
C ASP A 22 -11.92 8.16 4.43
N ALA A 23 -11.05 8.85 3.70
CA ALA A 23 -10.59 8.43 2.37
C ALA A 23 -9.73 7.15 2.39
N TYR A 24 -8.93 6.97 3.44
CA TYR A 24 -8.09 5.77 3.62
C TYR A 24 -8.80 4.66 4.39
N GLY A 25 -10.07 4.84 4.78
CA GLY A 25 -10.86 3.81 5.49
C GLY A 25 -10.29 3.40 6.84
N VAL A 26 -9.51 4.26 7.48
CA VAL A 26 -8.76 3.91 8.70
C VAL A 26 -9.66 4.13 9.91
N ALA A 27 -9.87 3.07 10.69
CA ALA A 27 -10.57 3.21 11.96
C ALA A 27 -9.74 4.05 12.95
N LYS A 28 -10.43 4.84 13.78
CA LYS A 28 -9.80 5.51 14.92
C LYS A 28 -9.08 4.46 15.77
N GLU A 29 -7.92 4.81 16.32
CA GLU A 29 -7.13 3.96 17.25
C GLU A 29 -6.33 2.80 16.61
N LYS A 30 -6.11 2.81 15.29
CA LYS A 30 -5.17 1.88 14.65
C LYS A 30 -3.72 2.34 14.75
N PHE A 31 -2.80 1.37 14.84
CA PHE A 31 -1.37 1.61 14.67
C PHE A 31 -1.05 2.00 13.23
N VAL A 32 -0.07 2.88 13.08
CA VAL A 32 0.44 3.33 11.77
C VAL A 32 1.94 3.15 11.75
N ASN A 33 2.48 2.87 10.57
CA ASN A 33 3.93 2.87 10.38
C ASN A 33 4.40 4.29 10.07
N LEU A 34 5.49 4.68 10.72
CA LEU A 34 6.13 5.97 10.52
C LEU A 34 7.53 5.75 9.97
N TYR A 35 7.79 6.28 8.78
CA TYR A 35 9.09 6.17 8.12
C TYR A 35 9.70 7.55 7.92
N GLU A 36 11.01 7.64 8.10
CA GLU A 36 11.78 8.81 7.74
C GLU A 36 12.37 8.63 6.34
N GLU A 37 12.12 9.59 5.45
CA GLU A 37 12.80 9.74 4.18
C GLU A 37 13.82 10.88 4.26
N PRO A 38 15.04 10.63 4.77
CA PRO A 38 16.03 11.68 5.04
C PRO A 38 16.46 12.42 3.76
N LYS A 39 16.46 11.75 2.61
CA LYS A 39 16.78 12.35 1.31
C LYS A 39 15.84 13.51 0.96
N ASN A 40 14.56 13.37 1.28
CA ASN A 40 13.53 14.34 0.95
C ASN A 40 13.14 15.22 2.16
N LYS A 41 13.72 14.97 3.34
CA LYS A 41 13.31 15.55 4.63
C LYS A 41 11.82 15.38 4.89
N ARG A 42 11.31 14.17 4.65
CA ARG A 42 9.89 13.83 4.82
C ARG A 42 9.71 12.75 5.87
N VAL A 43 8.59 12.83 6.57
CA VAL A 43 8.08 11.73 7.37
C VAL A 43 6.86 11.19 6.64
N VAL A 44 6.85 9.89 6.39
CA VAL A 44 5.77 9.20 5.68
C VAL A 44 5.01 8.36 6.69
N ILE A 45 3.70 8.59 6.74
CA ILE A 45 2.77 7.82 7.57
C ILE A 45 2.08 6.82 6.64
N SER A 46 2.29 5.53 6.88
CA SER A 46 1.59 4.45 6.18
C SER A 46 0.57 3.83 7.10
N PHE A 47 -0.67 3.76 6.65
CA PHE A 47 -1.75 3.10 7.38
C PHE A 47 -1.69 1.59 7.14
N LEU A 48 -1.72 0.82 8.22
CA LEU A 48 -1.79 -0.64 8.15
C LEU A 48 -3.22 -1.03 7.73
N THR A 49 -3.45 -1.13 6.43
CA THR A 49 -4.63 -1.82 5.89
C THR A 49 -4.33 -3.32 5.88
N GLU A 50 -5.23 -4.13 6.45
CA GLU A 50 -5.09 -5.60 6.47
C GLU A 50 -5.15 -6.23 5.05
N ASP A 51 -5.37 -5.42 4.00
CA ASP A 51 -5.65 -5.88 2.64
C ASP A 51 -4.51 -5.69 1.63
N SER A 52 -3.25 -5.62 2.09
CA SER A 52 -2.13 -5.93 1.21
C SER A 52 -1.49 -7.22 1.70
N THR A 53 -2.01 -8.35 1.22
CA THR A 53 -1.10 -9.46 0.92
C THR A 53 -0.02 -8.86 0.03
N ASP A 54 1.14 -8.55 0.61
CA ASP A 54 2.36 -8.46 -0.15
C ASP A 54 2.44 -9.83 -0.83
N GLU A 55 2.00 -9.87 -2.09
CA GLU A 55 2.21 -10.98 -2.99
C GLU A 55 3.73 -11.03 -3.21
N ILE A 56 4.43 -11.59 -2.22
CA ILE A 56 5.75 -12.17 -2.40
C ILE A 56 5.48 -13.37 -3.32
N ILE A 57 5.32 -13.09 -4.62
CA ILE A 57 5.23 -14.12 -5.63
C ILE A 57 6.61 -14.73 -5.68
N ASP A 58 6.72 -15.94 -5.14
CA ASP A 58 7.91 -16.76 -5.28
C ASP A 58 8.34 -16.76 -6.76
N PRO A 59 9.60 -16.43 -7.08
CA PRO A 59 10.09 -16.41 -8.46
C PRO A 59 9.80 -17.70 -9.23
N GLU A 60 9.76 -18.85 -8.56
CA GLU A 60 9.41 -20.13 -9.18
C GLU A 60 7.94 -20.18 -9.59
N VAL A 61 7.04 -19.70 -8.74
CA VAL A 61 5.60 -19.61 -9.04
C VAL A 61 5.36 -18.68 -10.22
N TYR A 62 6.03 -17.53 -10.26
CA TYR A 62 5.96 -16.61 -11.41
C TYR A 62 6.45 -17.27 -12.71
N MET A 63 7.55 -18.02 -12.65
CA MET A 63 8.09 -18.74 -13.81
C MET A 63 7.13 -19.82 -14.32
N VAL A 64 6.50 -20.58 -13.42
CA VAL A 64 5.51 -21.60 -13.77
C VAL A 64 4.27 -20.95 -14.38
N ALA A 65 3.73 -19.91 -13.77
CA ALA A 65 2.58 -19.16 -14.29
C ALA A 65 2.86 -18.60 -15.69
N LYS A 66 4.04 -18.02 -15.91
CA LYS A 66 4.47 -17.50 -17.21
C LYS A 66 4.59 -18.60 -18.28
N LYS A 67 5.09 -19.79 -17.92
CA LYS A 67 5.16 -20.95 -18.82
C LYS A 67 3.76 -21.45 -19.21
N LEU A 68 2.84 -21.54 -18.25
CA LEU A 68 1.45 -21.94 -18.48
C LEU A 68 0.75 -20.94 -19.40
N LEU A 69 0.83 -19.65 -19.08
CA LEU A 69 0.27 -18.59 -19.93
C LEU A 69 0.79 -18.67 -21.35
N LYS A 70 2.11 -18.82 -21.56
CA LYS A 70 2.68 -18.93 -22.90
C LYS A 70 2.16 -20.15 -23.68
N ARG A 71 1.97 -21.28 -23.00
CA ARG A 71 1.49 -22.53 -23.61
C ARG A 71 0.03 -22.45 -24.03
N TYR A 72 -0.81 -21.82 -23.21
CA TYR A 72 -2.26 -21.79 -23.43
C TYR A 72 -2.78 -20.48 -24.05
N LEU A 73 -1.95 -19.44 -24.16
CA LEU A 73 -2.26 -18.19 -24.87
C LEU A 73 -2.93 -18.39 -26.25
N PRO A 74 -2.45 -19.31 -27.13
CA PRO A 74 -3.10 -19.51 -28.42
C PRO A 74 -4.52 -20.05 -28.29
N ALA A 75 -4.77 -21.00 -27.38
CA ALA A 75 -6.10 -21.54 -27.12
C ALA A 75 -7.06 -20.47 -26.55
N PHE A 76 -6.57 -19.60 -25.67
CA PHE A 76 -7.35 -18.46 -25.20
C PHE A 76 -7.69 -17.46 -26.31
N LYS A 77 -6.76 -17.21 -27.23
CA LYS A 77 -7.02 -16.35 -28.41
C LYS A 77 -8.02 -16.96 -29.37
N GLU A 78 -8.03 -18.27 -29.53
CA GLU A 78 -9.02 -18.98 -30.34
C GLU A 78 -10.41 -18.95 -29.70
N LEU A 79 -10.50 -19.13 -28.38
CA LEU A 79 -11.75 -19.01 -27.64
C LEU A 79 -12.33 -17.59 -27.68
N ALA A 80 -11.49 -16.56 -27.54
CA ALA A 80 -11.93 -15.17 -27.56
C ALA A 80 -12.38 -14.66 -28.95
N ARG A 81 -12.14 -15.44 -30.01
CA ARG A 81 -12.58 -15.14 -31.38
C ARG A 81 -13.89 -15.82 -31.76
N LYS A 82 -14.43 -16.69 -30.90
CA LYS A 82 -15.80 -17.20 -30.98
C LYS A 82 -16.74 -16.26 -30.23
#